data_AF-A0A0E9PG13-F1
#
_entry.id   AF-A0A0E9PG13-F1
#
_cell.length_a   1.000
_cell.length_b   1.000
_cell.length_c   1.000
_cell.angle_alpha   90.00
_cell.angle_beta   90.00
_cell.angle_gamma   90.00
#
_symmetry.space_group_name_H-M   'P 1'
#
loop_
_entity.id
_entity.type
_entity.pdbx_description
1 polymer ?
#
loop_
_entity_poly.entity_id
_entity_poly.type
_entity_poly.pdbx_seq_one_letter_code
_entity_poly.pdbx_strand_id
1 'polypeptide(L)' 'MSTLNCHQNIHTGEKPFKCSQCGECFSQRGTLYRHKMIHEGEKILQLVWERV' A
#
# COMPACT_ATOMS: atom_id res chain seq x y z
N MET A 1 -0.34 1.50 -16.81
CA MET A 1 0.90 1.99 -16.16
C MET A 1 2.07 1.22 -16.75
N SER A 2 2.88 1.86 -17.59
CA SER A 2 4.07 1.25 -18.18
C SER A 2 5.26 1.38 -17.23
N THR A 3 6.29 0.53 -17.40
CA THR A 3 7.55 0.61 -16.64
C THR A 3 8.17 2.00 -16.74
N LEU A 4 8.09 2.64 -17.90
CA LEU A 4 8.56 4.01 -18.11
C LEU A 4 7.79 5.01 -17.27
N ASN A 5 6.45 4.94 -17.22
CA ASN A 5 5.65 5.86 -16.42
C ASN A 5 5.89 5.67 -14.91
N CYS A 6 6.10 4.43 -14.47
CA CYS A 6 6.54 4.14 -13.10
C CYS A 6 7.94 4.71 -12.81
N HIS A 7 8.87 4.64 -13.76
CA HIS A 7 10.21 5.20 -13.60
C HIS A 7 10.14 6.73 -13.46
N GLN A 8 9.30 7.39 -14.26
CA GLN A 8 9.11 8.85 -14.18
C GLN A 8 8.62 9.32 -12.80
N ASN A 9 7.79 8.52 -12.11
CA ASN A 9 7.35 8.81 -10.74
C ASN A 9 8.50 8.99 -9.74
N ILE A 10 9.69 8.42 -10.01
CA ILE A 10 10.87 8.58 -9.14
C ILE A 10 11.45 10.00 -9.28
N HIS A 11 11.40 10.56 -10.49
CA HIS A 11 11.86 11.93 -10.76
C HIS A 11 10.84 12.97 -10.32
N THR A 12 9.55 12.71 -10.56
CA THR A 12 8.46 13.65 -10.20
C THR A 12 8.06 13.55 -8.73
N GLY A 13 8.39 12.46 -8.05
CA GLY A 13 7.91 12.16 -6.70
C GLY A 13 6.44 11.77 -6.63
N GLU A 14 5.77 11.58 -7.78
CA GLU A 14 4.36 11.22 -7.81
C GLU A 14 4.12 9.82 -7.23
N LYS A 15 3.13 9.72 -6.35
CA LYS A 15 2.71 8.47 -5.72
C LYS A 15 1.21 8.27 -5.91
N PRO A 16 0.78 7.85 -7.12
CA PRO A 16 -0.65 7.82 -7.46
C PRO A 16 -1.43 6.72 -6.72
N PHE A 17 -0.76 5.77 -6.09
CA PHE A 17 -1.42 4.62 -5.46
C PHE A 17 -1.54 4.83 -3.95
N LYS A 18 -2.72 5.25 -3.48
CA LYS A 18 -2.99 5.47 -2.05
C LYS A 18 -3.59 4.22 -1.38
N CYS A 19 -3.12 3.89 -0.18
CA CYS A 19 -3.76 2.93 0.70
C CYS A 19 -4.99 3.56 1.34
N SER A 20 -6.15 2.90 1.23
CA SER A 20 -7.42 3.39 1.78
C SER A 20 -7.50 3.27 3.30
N GLN A 21 -6.65 2.44 3.92
CA GLN A 21 -6.70 2.16 5.36
C GLN A 21 -5.80 3.09 6.17
N CYS A 22 -4.52 3.23 5.80
CA CYS A 22 -3.57 4.09 6.50
C CYS A 22 -3.25 5.40 5.78
N GLY A 23 -3.68 5.56 4.52
CA GLY A 23 -3.42 6.76 3.73
C GLY A 23 -2.03 6.83 3.09
N GLU A 24 -1.15 5.84 3.27
CA GLU A 24 0.16 5.80 2.63
C GLU A 24 0.06 5.78 1.11
N CYS A 25 0.93 6.55 0.44
CA CYS A 25 0.99 6.61 -1.01
C CYS A 25 2.20 5.85 -1.54
N PHE A 26 2.02 5.15 -2.66
CA PHE A 26 3.02 4.34 -3.35
C PHE A 26 3.15 4.76 -4.81
N SER A 27 4.35 4.63 -5.37
CA SER A 27 4.64 4.89 -6.79
C SER A 27 4.28 3.71 -7.70
N GLN A 28 4.06 2.52 -7.11
CA GLN A 28 3.79 1.26 -7.83
C GLN A 28 2.62 0.49 -7.24
N ARG A 29 1.81 -0.12 -8.13
CA ARG A 29 0.66 -0.95 -7.75
C ARG A 29 1.07 -2.22 -6.99
N GLY A 30 2.17 -2.87 -7.39
CA GLY A 30 2.67 -4.07 -6.72
C GLY A 30 3.11 -3.81 -5.27
N THR A 31 3.75 -2.66 -5.03
CA THR A 31 4.14 -2.23 -3.69
C THR A 31 2.93 -1.96 -2.81
N LEU A 32 1.90 -1.27 -3.33
CA LEU A 32 0.64 -1.08 -2.62
C LEU A 32 -0.03 -2.42 -2.30
N TYR A 33 -0.06 -3.36 -3.26
CA TYR A 33 -0.67 -4.68 -3.04
C TYR A 33 0.01 -5.44 -1.91
N ARG A 34 1.35 -5.50 -1.90
CA ARG A 34 2.11 -6.11 -0.80
C ARG A 34 1.86 -5.41 0.53
N HIS A 35 1.79 -4.08 0.53
CA HIS A 35 1.49 -3.31 1.74
C HIS A 35 0.09 -3.64 2.29
N LYS A 36 -0.93 -3.81 1.43
CA LYS A 36 -2.28 -4.19 1.88
C LYS A 36 -2.33 -5.51 2.66
N MET A 37 -1.42 -6.44 2.38
CA MET A 37 -1.33 -7.71 3.12
C MET A 37 -0.95 -7.50 4.59
N ILE A 38 -0.21 -6.42 4.91
CA ILE A 38 0.14 -6.08 6.30
C ILE A 38 -1.13 -5.79 7.08
N HIS A 39 -2.05 -5.04 6.49
CA HIS A 39 -3.33 -4.73 7.11
C HIS A 39 -4.23 -5.96 7.27
N GLU A 40 -4.17 -6.94 6.38
CA GLU A 40 -4.88 -8.22 6.55
C GLU A 40 -4.29 -9.02 7.73
N GLY A 41 -2.98 -9.00 7.92
CA GLY A 41 -2.33 -9.57 9.11
C GLY A 41 -2.65 -8.81 10.40
N GLU A 42 -2.67 -7.48 10.36
CA GLU A 42 -3.10 -6.62 11.47
C GLU A 42 -4.57 -6.82 11.82
N LYS A 43 -5.43 -7.07 10.82
CA LYS A 43 -6.85 -7.38 11.02
C LYS A 43 -7.04 -8.70 11.76
N ILE A 44 -6.21 -9.71 11.51
CA ILE A 44 -6.20 -10.97 12.27
C ILE A 44 -5.78 -10.71 13.71
N LEU A 45 -4.74 -9.90 13.94
CA LEU A 45 -4.33 -9.52 15.30
C LEU A 45 -5.46 -8.79 16.02
N GLN A 46 -6.04 -7.73 15.45
CA GLN A 46 -7.13 -6.99 16.09
C GLN A 46 -8.35 -7.86 16.43
N LEU A 47 -8.72 -8.82 15.57
CA LEU A 47 -9.81 -9.77 15.82
C LEU A 47 -9.52 -10.75 16.98
N VAL A 48 -8.25 -11.10 17.23
CA VAL A 48 -7.86 -11.95 18.36
C VAL A 48 -7.85 -11.15 19.67
N TRP A 49 -7.50 -9.86 19.63
CA TRP A 49 -7.47 -8.98 20.79
C TRP A 49 -8.85 -8.55 21.29
N GLU A 50 -9.90 -8.57 20.46
CA GLU A 50 -11.30 -8.31 20.88
C GLU A 50 -12.02 -9.55 21.46
N ARG A 51 -11.34 -10.71 21.51
CA ARG A 51 -11.86 -11.96 22.10
C ARG A 51 -11.21 -12.32 23.45
N VAL A 52 -10.40 -11.43 24.02
CA VAL A 52 -9.92 -11.47 25.42
C VAL A 52 -10.60 -10.34 26.18
#